data_AF-A0A7H1RLA9-F1
#
_entry.id   AF-A0A7H1RLA9-F1
#
_cell.length_a   1.000
_cell.length_b   1.000
_cell.length_c   1.000
_cell.angle_alpha   90.00
_cell.angle_beta   90.00
_cell.angle_gamma   90.00
#
_symmetry.space_group_name_H-M   'P 1'
#
loop_
_entity.id
_entity.type
_entity.pdbx_description
1 polymer ?
#
loop_
_entity_poly.entity_id
_entity_poly.type
_entity_poly.pdbx_seq_one_letter_code
_entity_poly.pdbx_strand_id
1 'polypeptide(L)'
;MARSPMFLLLGTAIAICAGCDKGDNLGGPRQYFESNKVGSSPDYAIVKWNNPTDHVATVHGFMDDMKSCQIMADALNKDACAETGGKGCLNPFSCQPLNH
;
A
#
# COMPACT_ATOMS: atom_id res chain seq x y z
N MET A 1 -6.36 -63.62 22.78
CA MET A 1 -7.14 -63.48 21.53
C MET A 1 -8.32 -62.57 21.79
N ALA A 2 -8.28 -61.34 21.30
CA ALA A 2 -9.45 -60.54 20.95
C ALA A 2 -8.97 -59.48 19.94
N ARG A 3 -9.68 -59.37 18.82
CA ARG A 3 -9.32 -58.60 17.62
C ARG A 3 -9.87 -57.17 17.72
N SER A 4 -9.13 -56.24 17.09
CA SER A 4 -9.49 -54.96 16.42
C SER A 4 -10.98 -54.58 16.27
N PRO A 5 -11.38 -53.29 16.03
CA PRO A 5 -10.58 -52.24 15.37
C PRO A 5 -10.76 -50.82 15.95
N MET A 6 -9.70 -50.00 15.95
CA MET A 6 -9.86 -48.53 16.03
C MET A 6 -9.57 -47.97 14.65
N PHE A 7 -10.64 -47.90 13.84
CA PHE A 7 -10.66 -47.20 12.57
C PHE A 7 -10.56 -45.69 12.80
N LEU A 8 -9.95 -45.02 11.82
CA LEU A 8 -10.18 -43.63 11.43
C LEU A 8 -9.74 -42.52 12.41
N LEU A 9 -8.51 -42.03 12.24
CA LEU A 9 -8.23 -40.59 12.33
C LEU A 9 -7.32 -40.19 11.16
N LEU A 10 -7.84 -40.38 9.95
CA LEU A 10 -7.38 -39.66 8.77
C LEU A 10 -8.40 -38.55 8.53
N GLY A 11 -8.09 -37.33 8.93
CA GLY A 11 -9.06 -36.23 8.87
C GLY A 11 -8.44 -34.88 9.16
N THR A 12 -7.94 -34.26 8.08
CA THR A 12 -7.89 -32.80 7.88
C THR A 12 -7.18 -31.94 8.93
N ALA A 13 -5.85 -31.81 8.78
CA ALA A 13 -5.15 -30.57 9.10
C ALA A 13 -4.82 -29.84 7.79
N ILE A 14 -5.84 -29.41 7.06
CA ILE A 14 -5.69 -28.49 5.92
C ILE A 14 -6.60 -27.29 6.20
N ALA A 15 -6.04 -26.11 5.96
CA ALA A 15 -6.67 -24.79 6.00
C ALA A 15 -6.75 -24.10 7.36
N ILE A 16 -5.60 -23.66 7.88
CA ILE A 16 -5.53 -22.35 8.53
C ILE A 16 -4.32 -21.59 7.97
N CYS A 17 -4.32 -21.35 6.66
CA CYS A 17 -3.74 -20.11 6.13
C CYS A 17 -4.89 -19.09 6.08
N ALA A 18 -5.46 -18.79 7.26
CA ALA A 18 -6.38 -17.69 7.39
C ALA A 18 -5.58 -16.41 7.12
N GLY A 19 -5.82 -15.83 5.94
CA GLY A 19 -5.48 -14.48 5.53
C GLY A 19 -4.18 -13.90 6.08
N CYS A 20 -3.11 -13.93 5.28
CA CYS A 20 -2.26 -12.74 5.23
C CYS A 20 -3.18 -11.61 4.78
N ASP A 21 -3.67 -10.83 5.74
CA ASP A 21 -4.49 -9.67 5.50
C ASP A 21 -3.70 -8.78 4.53
N LYS A 22 -4.14 -8.71 3.27
CA LYS A 22 -3.64 -7.68 2.34
C LYS A 22 -4.33 -6.38 2.72
N GLY A 23 -4.13 -5.97 3.97
CA GLY A 23 -4.63 -4.71 4.50
C GLY A 23 -4.03 -3.56 3.71
N ASP A 24 -4.75 -2.45 3.73
CA ASP A 24 -4.25 -1.17 3.25
C ASP A 24 -2.84 -0.88 3.82
N ASN A 25 -1.83 -0.75 2.94
CA ASN A 25 -0.44 -0.48 3.35
C ASN A 25 -0.24 0.97 3.84
N LEU A 26 -1.27 1.80 3.77
CA LEU A 26 -1.29 3.13 4.37
C LEU A 26 -1.66 3.11 5.85
N GLY A 27 -2.10 1.98 6.43
CA GLY A 27 -2.48 1.93 7.86
C GLY A 27 -1.36 2.38 8.80
N GLY A 28 -0.14 1.88 8.59
CA GLY A 28 1.05 2.27 9.36
C GLY A 28 1.42 3.75 9.16
N PRO A 29 1.62 4.22 7.92
CA PRO A 29 1.85 5.64 7.62
C PRO A 29 0.78 6.57 8.22
N ARG A 30 -0.51 6.30 8.02
CA ARG A 30 -1.61 7.09 8.61
C ARG A 30 -1.47 7.20 10.12
N GLN A 31 -1.28 6.08 10.81
CA GLN A 31 -1.10 6.08 12.26
C GLN A 31 0.10 6.92 12.71
N TYR A 32 1.22 6.85 11.98
CA TYR A 32 2.41 7.64 12.31
C TYR A 32 2.17 9.14 12.11
N PHE A 33 1.65 9.54 10.95
CA PHE A 33 1.51 10.95 10.58
C PHE A 33 0.32 11.66 11.24
N GLU A 34 -0.67 10.93 11.77
CA GLU A 34 -1.67 11.49 12.69
C GLU A 34 -1.01 12.10 13.95
N SER A 35 0.08 11.51 14.45
CA SER A 35 0.77 11.98 15.66
C SER A 35 2.03 12.82 15.39
N ASN A 36 2.50 12.86 14.14
CA ASN A 36 3.76 13.51 13.75
C ASN A 36 3.57 14.57 12.64
N LYS A 37 2.37 15.12 12.49
CA LYS A 37 2.08 16.18 11.51
C LYS A 37 2.98 17.40 11.75
N VAL A 38 3.55 17.94 10.67
CA VAL A 38 4.40 19.14 10.70
C VAL A 38 3.74 20.20 9.82
N GLY A 39 3.50 21.38 10.38
CA GLY A 39 2.80 22.46 9.68
C GLY A 39 1.29 22.22 9.60
N SER A 40 0.64 22.97 8.70
CA SER A 40 -0.82 22.96 8.54
C SER A 40 -1.30 22.13 7.35
N SER A 41 -0.41 21.75 6.44
CA SER A 41 -0.73 20.87 5.31
C SER A 41 -0.98 19.44 5.80
N PRO A 42 -1.93 18.70 5.20
CA PRO A 42 -1.98 17.25 5.34
C PRO A 42 -0.71 16.60 4.78
N ASP A 43 -0.35 15.43 5.29
CA ASP A 43 0.69 14.58 4.73
C ASP A 43 0.11 13.69 3.62
N TYR A 44 0.94 13.31 2.64
CA TYR A 44 0.46 12.58 1.47
C TYR A 44 1.29 11.33 1.17
N ALA A 45 0.63 10.24 0.81
CA ALA A 45 1.25 9.08 0.20
C ALA A 45 1.21 9.17 -1.32
N ILE A 46 2.29 8.76 -1.96
CA ILE A 46 2.30 8.41 -3.38
C ILE A 46 1.94 6.93 -3.48
N VAL A 47 0.88 6.61 -4.22
CA VAL A 47 0.41 5.25 -4.45
C VAL A 47 0.34 4.94 -5.94
N LYS A 48 0.56 3.68 -6.30
CA LYS A 48 0.38 3.19 -7.67
C LYS A 48 -1.08 2.81 -7.91
N TRP A 49 -1.62 3.11 -9.09
CA TRP A 49 -2.96 2.77 -9.55
C TRP A 49 -4.10 3.20 -8.62
N ASN A 50 -3.88 4.26 -7.85
CA ASN A 50 -4.80 4.67 -6.78
C ASN A 50 -5.11 3.53 -5.79
N ASN A 51 -4.18 2.58 -5.65
CA ASN A 51 -4.31 1.40 -4.80
C ASN A 51 -3.53 1.63 -3.50
N PRO A 52 -4.20 1.72 -2.34
CA PRO A 52 -3.55 1.95 -1.05
C PRO A 52 -2.56 0.84 -0.64
N THR A 53 -2.69 -0.37 -1.21
CA THR A 53 -1.70 -1.44 -0.98
C THR A 53 -0.38 -1.18 -1.73
N ASP A 54 -0.39 -0.33 -2.75
CA ASP A 54 0.76 -0.07 -3.60
C ASP A 54 1.42 1.27 -3.21
N HIS A 55 1.65 1.45 -1.91
CA HIS A 55 2.35 2.60 -1.36
C HIS A 55 3.81 2.65 -1.84
N VAL A 56 4.22 3.80 -2.36
CA VAL A 56 5.55 4.03 -2.94
C VAL A 56 6.41 4.89 -2.02
N ALA A 57 5.87 6.02 -1.57
CA ALA A 57 6.59 6.99 -0.74
C ALA A 57 5.62 7.88 0.02
N THR A 58 6.10 8.50 1.10
CA THR A 58 5.37 9.53 1.85
C THR A 58 6.03 10.90 1.67
N VAL A 59 5.21 11.93 1.56
CA VAL A 59 5.57 13.34 1.47
C VAL A 59 5.06 14.05 2.72
N HIS A 60 5.99 14.65 3.44
CA HIS A 60 5.79 15.26 4.75
C HIS A 60 6.85 16.35 5.00
N GLY A 61 6.44 17.47 5.60
CA GLY A 61 7.34 18.51 6.08
C GLY A 61 7.63 19.64 5.09
N PHE A 62 6.89 19.74 3.97
CA PHE A 62 6.93 20.87 3.07
C PHE A 62 5.92 21.96 3.50
N MET A 63 6.06 23.17 2.94
CA MET A 63 5.06 24.22 3.15
C MET A 63 3.68 23.85 2.56
N ASP A 64 3.68 23.06 1.49
CA ASP A 64 2.50 22.51 0.82
C ASP A 64 2.85 21.09 0.36
N ASP A 65 2.50 20.10 1.19
CA ASP A 65 2.82 18.70 0.92
C ASP A 65 2.01 18.14 -0.26
N MET A 66 0.82 18.70 -0.54
CA MET A 66 0.05 18.31 -1.74
C MET A 66 0.82 18.71 -3.00
N LYS A 67 1.31 19.94 -3.05
CA LYS A 67 2.07 20.42 -4.21
C LYS A 67 3.36 19.62 -4.41
N SER A 68 4.09 19.35 -3.32
CA SER A 68 5.29 18.52 -3.35
C SER A 68 4.97 17.09 -3.80
N CYS A 69 3.88 16.51 -3.30
CA CYS A 69 3.44 15.17 -3.71
C CYS A 69 3.13 15.11 -5.20
N GLN A 70 2.40 16.09 -5.74
CA GLN A 70 2.10 16.16 -7.17
C GLN A 70 3.37 16.24 -8.03
N ILE A 71 4.35 17.06 -7.63
CA ILE A 71 5.64 17.17 -8.34
C ILE A 71 6.35 15.82 -8.40
N MET A 72 6.38 15.10 -7.27
CA MET A 72 7.02 13.78 -7.19
C MET A 72 6.25 12.73 -7.99
N ALA A 73 4.92 12.67 -7.88
CA ALA A 73 4.08 11.75 -8.64
C ALA A 73 4.21 12.00 -10.16
N ASP A 74 4.25 13.26 -10.60
CA ASP A 74 4.46 13.63 -12.00
C ASP A 74 5.85 13.22 -12.51
N ALA A 75 6.89 13.34 -11.69
CA ALA A 75 8.23 12.88 -12.03
C ALA A 75 8.25 11.35 -12.22
N LEU A 76 7.67 10.60 -11.28
CA LEU A 76 7.56 9.14 -11.38
C LEU A 76 6.72 8.70 -12.59
N ASN A 77 5.66 9.46 -12.92
CA ASN A 77 4.83 9.20 -14.10
C ASN A 77 5.59 9.43 -15.41
N LYS A 78 6.43 10.48 -15.48
CA LYS A 78 7.31 10.73 -16.63
C LYS A 78 8.32 9.60 -16.80
N ASP A 79 8.91 9.12 -15.71
CA ASP A 79 9.86 8.01 -15.77
C ASP A 79 9.18 6.71 -16.21
N ALA A 80 8.00 6.39 -15.66
CA ALA A 80 7.22 5.23 -16.09
C ALA A 80 6.80 5.30 -17.57
N CYS A 81 6.52 6.49 -18.08
CA CYS A 81 6.25 6.71 -19.50
C CYS A 81 7.52 6.53 -20.37
N ALA A 82 8.68 6.93 -19.86
CA ALA A 82 9.96 6.74 -20.55
C ALA A 82 10.34 5.25 -20.66
N GLU A 83 10.03 4.44 -19.64
CA GLU A 83 10.25 2.99 -19.65
C GLU A 83 9.52 2.27 -20.80
N THR A 84 8.40 2.81 -21.29
CA THR A 84 7.66 2.26 -22.43
C THR A 84 8.06 2.89 -23.78
N GLY A 85 9.16 3.66 -23.80
CA GLY A 85 9.58 4.42 -24.98
C GLY A 85 8.61 5.55 -25.35
N GLY A 86 7.89 6.10 -24.35
CA GLY A 86 6.94 7.20 -24.54
C GLY A 86 5.61 6.80 -25.17
N LYS A 87 5.27 5.50 -25.17
CA LYS A 87 4.02 4.99 -25.77
C LYS A 87 3.08 4.47 -24.69
N GLY A 88 1.80 4.83 -24.79
CA GLY A 88 0.76 4.31 -23.89
C GLY A 88 1.00 4.71 -22.42
N CYS A 89 1.30 5.97 -22.16
CA CYS A 89 1.62 6.45 -20.81
C CYS A 89 0.37 6.53 -19.94
N LEU A 90 0.34 5.71 -18.88
CA LEU A 90 -0.85 5.48 -18.05
C LEU A 90 -0.86 6.28 -16.74
N ASN A 91 0.21 7.03 -16.45
CA ASN A 91 0.38 7.84 -15.22
C ASN A 91 -0.05 7.10 -13.95
N PRO A 92 0.64 5.99 -13.58
CA PRO A 92 0.18 5.12 -12.49
C PRO A 92 0.29 5.74 -11.10
N PHE A 93 1.10 6.78 -10.88
CA PHE A 93 1.35 7.34 -9.55
C PHE A 93 0.41 8.50 -9.24
N SER A 94 -0.13 8.51 -8.03
CA SER A 94 -1.10 9.50 -7.55
C SER A 94 -0.93 9.78 -6.05
N CYS A 95 -1.42 10.94 -5.60
CA CYS A 95 -1.36 11.38 -4.21
C CYS A 95 -2.63 11.03 -3.46
N GLN A 96 -2.49 10.44 -2.26
CA GLN A 96 -3.57 10.21 -1.31
C GLN A 96 -3.24 10.83 0.06
N PRO A 97 -4.18 11.51 0.72
CA PRO A 97 -3.93 12.08 2.05
C PRO A 97 -3.75 10.97 3.09
N LEU A 98 -2.86 11.23 4.05
CA LEU A 98 -2.58 10.34 5.19
C LEU A 98 -3.21 10.84 6.50
N ASN A 99 -3.54 12.12 6.60
CA ASN A 99 -4.21 12.73 7.75
C ASN A 99 -5.09 13.91 7.29
N HIS A 100 -5.79 14.54 8.23
CA HIS A 100 -6.66 15.70 8.01
C HIS A 100 -6.04 17.00 8.54
#